data_AF-A0A1L5KXW0-F1
#
_entry.id   AF-A0A1L5KXW0-F1
#
_cell.length_a   1.000
_cell.length_b   1.000
_cell.length_c   1.000
_cell.angle_alpha   90.00
_cell.angle_beta   90.00
_cell.angle_gamma   90.00
#
_symmetry.space_group_name_H-M   'P 1'
#
loop_
_entity.id
_entity.type
_entity.pdbx_description
1 polymer ?
#
loop_
_entity_poly.entity_id
_entity_poly.type
_entity_poly.pdbx_seq_one_letter_code
_entity_poly.pdbx_strand_id
1 'polypeptide(L)'
;MWPILLALVPAFGWGFQGIVMQKVGGTTANKQMGMVLTTLLFGIVVLIFHPINWSWTLIAAAAINGIPWSIAQILQIKSFDYLGVARAMPLSTGMQLVFTTLLGALFFHEWTHGWQFGFGICALVVIIVGVACTAFQEKSEDKGPSNLKRGLLITLIS
;
A
#
# COMPACT_ATOMS: atom_id res chain seq x y z
N MET A 1 20.92 -13.94 -3.12
CA MET A 1 19.61 -14.64 -3.16
C MET A 1 18.79 -14.46 -1.89
N TRP A 2 19.40 -14.47 -0.71
CA TRP A 2 18.73 -14.23 0.59
C TRP A 2 17.84 -12.96 0.68
N PRO A 3 18.23 -11.79 0.14
CA PRO A 3 17.40 -10.57 0.24
C PRO A 3 16.10 -10.65 -0.57
N ILE A 4 16.13 -11.39 -1.69
CA ILE A 4 14.94 -11.59 -2.54
C ILE A 4 13.92 -12.43 -1.79
N LEU A 5 14.36 -13.48 -1.09
CA LEU A 5 13.47 -14.32 -0.28
C LEU A 5 12.82 -13.52 0.86
N LEU A 6 13.56 -12.60 1.49
CA LEU A 6 13.01 -11.70 2.51
C LEU A 6 11.97 -10.73 1.94
N ALA A 7 12.16 -10.24 0.71
CA ALA A 7 11.21 -9.35 0.04
C ALA A 7 9.89 -10.06 -0.36
N LEU A 8 9.90 -11.39 -0.53
CA LEU A 8 8.70 -12.17 -0.84
C LEU A 8 7.73 -12.27 0.34
N VAL A 9 8.23 -12.23 1.58
CA VAL A 9 7.41 -12.33 2.79
C VAL A 9 6.34 -11.22 2.86
N PRO A 10 6.70 -9.92 2.77
CA PRO A 10 5.70 -8.87 2.74
C PRO A 10 4.85 -8.92 1.47
N ALA A 11 5.42 -9.24 0.31
CA ALA A 11 4.64 -9.35 -0.94
C ALA A 11 3.50 -10.39 -0.81
N PHE A 12 3.80 -11.55 -0.20
CA PHE A 12 2.81 -12.58 0.07
C PHE A 12 1.80 -12.15 1.14
N GLY A 13 2.27 -11.53 2.23
CA GLY A 13 1.41 -11.02 3.30
C GLY A 13 0.41 -9.97 2.80
N TRP A 14 0.88 -8.97 2.04
CA TRP A 14 0.03 -7.97 1.41
C TRP A 14 -0.95 -8.60 0.41
N GLY A 15 -0.51 -9.54 -0.43
CA GLY A 15 -1.40 -10.25 -1.35
C GLY A 15 -2.54 -10.99 -0.63
N PHE A 16 -2.24 -11.66 0.49
CA PHE A 16 -3.24 -12.38 1.28
C PHE A 16 -4.17 -11.44 2.07
N GLN A 17 -3.67 -10.28 2.50
CA GLN A 17 -4.43 -9.28 3.25
C GLN A 17 -5.76 -8.95 2.55
N GLY A 18 -5.73 -8.68 1.23
CA GLY A 18 -6.94 -8.34 0.49
C GLY A 18 -8.03 -9.40 0.60
N ILE A 19 -7.65 -10.68 0.46
CA ILE A 19 -8.57 -11.83 0.55
C ILE A 19 -9.17 -11.94 1.95
N VAL A 20 -8.34 -11.85 2.98
CA VAL A 20 -8.78 -11.91 4.39
C VAL A 20 -9.72 -10.74 4.69
N MET A 21 -9.39 -9.53 4.25
CA MET A 21 -10.17 -8.32 4.51
C MET A 21 -11.56 -8.35 3.86
N GLN A 22 -11.77 -9.11 2.79
CA GLN A 22 -13.11 -9.31 2.22
C GLN A 22 -13.88 -10.45 2.89
N LYS A 23 -13.19 -11.49 3.41
CA LYS A 23 -13.84 -12.59 4.14
C LYS A 23 -14.22 -12.21 5.57
N VAL A 24 -13.42 -11.40 6.23
CA VAL A 24 -13.71 -10.91 7.58
C VAL A 24 -14.84 -9.88 7.47
N GLY A 25 -15.99 -10.19 8.06
CA GLY A 25 -17.12 -9.27 8.13
C GLY A 25 -16.86 -8.06 9.03
N GLY A 26 -17.85 -7.17 9.16
CA GLY A 26 -17.76 -5.97 9.99
C GLY A 26 -17.33 -4.72 9.21
N THR A 27 -17.24 -3.59 9.93
CA THR A 27 -16.93 -2.29 9.33
C THR A 27 -15.45 -2.17 8.96
N THR A 28 -15.13 -1.30 8.01
CA THR A 28 -13.74 -0.97 7.64
C THR A 28 -12.90 -0.55 8.85
N ALA A 29 -13.49 0.16 9.81
CA ALA A 29 -12.83 0.56 11.04
C ALA A 29 -12.45 -0.64 11.91
N ASN A 30 -13.32 -1.66 12.04
CA ASN A 30 -13.02 -2.87 12.81
C ASN A 30 -11.89 -3.69 12.15
N LYS A 31 -11.88 -3.76 10.82
CA LYS A 31 -10.81 -4.41 10.04
C LYS A 31 -9.46 -3.74 10.28
N GLN A 32 -9.42 -2.41 10.21
CA GLN A 32 -8.22 -1.62 10.50
C GLN A 32 -7.79 -1.79 11.96
N MET A 33 -8.74 -1.73 12.89
CA MET A 33 -8.44 -1.87 14.32
C MET A 33 -7.83 -3.23 14.64
N GLY A 34 -8.39 -4.32 14.07
CA GLY A 34 -7.84 -5.66 14.24
C GLY A 34 -6.40 -5.77 13.72
N MET A 35 -6.10 -5.15 12.58
CA MET A 35 -4.74 -5.10 12.03
C MET A 35 -3.78 -4.35 12.96
N VAL A 36 -4.14 -3.14 13.39
CA VAL A 36 -3.27 -2.31 14.25
C VAL A 36 -3.05 -2.95 15.61
N LEU A 37 -4.08 -3.55 16.22
CA LEU A 37 -3.96 -4.25 17.49
C LEU A 37 -3.03 -5.46 17.39
N THR A 38 -3.14 -6.25 16.31
CA THR A 38 -2.26 -7.39 16.08
C THR A 38 -0.82 -6.93 15.87
N THR A 39 -0.60 -5.87 15.09
CA THR A 39 0.72 -5.27 14.89
C THR A 39 1.30 -4.73 16.20
N LEU A 40 0.49 -4.12 17.06
CA LEU A 40 0.92 -3.64 18.37
C LEU A 40 1.36 -4.80 19.27
N LEU A 41 0.57 -5.87 19.35
CA LEU A 41 0.93 -7.07 20.11
C LEU A 41 2.25 -7.67 19.61
N PHE A 42 2.42 -7.80 18.30
CA PHE A 42 3.65 -8.31 17.71
C PHE A 42 4.84 -7.38 17.99
N GLY A 43 4.63 -6.06 17.93
CA GLY A 43 5.63 -5.06 18.27
C GLY A 43 6.10 -5.17 19.74
N ILE A 44 5.18 -5.42 20.68
CA ILE A 44 5.50 -5.66 22.09
C ILE A 44 6.36 -6.92 22.24
N VAL A 45 6.04 -7.99 21.54
CA VAL A 45 6.86 -9.22 21.56
C VAL A 45 8.27 -8.93 21.03
N VAL A 46 8.39 -8.22 19.92
CA VAL A 46 9.71 -7.83 19.36
C VAL A 46 10.50 -6.96 20.33
N LEU A 47 9.85 -6.03 21.03
CA LEU A 47 10.49 -5.17 22.05
C LEU A 47 11.15 -5.96 23.19
N ILE A 48 10.64 -7.14 23.53
CA ILE A 48 11.24 -8.00 24.57
C ILE A 48 12.60 -8.56 24.11
N PHE A 49 12.72 -8.92 22.83
CA PHE A 49 13.97 -9.46 22.27
C PHE A 49 14.93 -8.37 21.79
N HIS A 50 14.40 -7.21 21.38
CA HIS A 50 15.15 -6.06 20.89
C HIS A 50 14.71 -4.78 21.63
N PRO A 51 15.29 -4.51 22.81
CA PRO A 51 14.95 -3.32 23.59
C PRO A 51 15.35 -2.05 22.83
N ILE A 52 14.44 -1.08 22.80
CA ILE A 52 14.62 0.18 22.07
C ILE A 52 14.92 1.31 23.07
N ASN A 53 15.85 2.19 22.71
CA ASN A 53 16.07 3.44 23.43
C ASN A 53 14.98 4.44 23.07
N TRP A 54 14.10 4.70 24.04
CA TRP A 54 13.01 5.65 23.87
C TRP A 54 13.55 7.08 23.83
N SER A 55 13.26 7.78 22.73
CA SER A 55 13.55 9.20 22.55
C SER A 55 12.29 9.93 22.12
N TRP A 56 12.16 11.19 22.53
CA TRP A 56 11.06 12.04 22.08
C TRP A 56 11.04 12.19 20.55
N THR A 57 12.21 12.19 19.91
CA THR A 57 12.32 12.21 18.44
C THR A 57 11.78 10.95 17.79
N LEU A 58 12.04 9.77 18.39
CA LEU A 58 11.53 8.49 17.90
C LEU A 58 10.01 8.41 17.99
N ILE A 59 9.44 8.86 19.11
CA ILE A 59 7.98 8.88 19.33
C ILE A 59 7.31 9.85 18.34
N ALA A 60 7.87 11.04 18.16
CA ALA A 60 7.36 12.01 17.20
C ALA A 60 7.44 11.48 15.75
N ALA A 61 8.56 10.86 15.37
CA ALA A 61 8.71 10.25 14.04
C ALA A 61 7.73 9.09 13.82
N ALA A 62 7.51 8.25 14.84
CA ALA A 62 6.53 7.17 14.79
C ALA A 62 5.10 7.70 14.61
N ALA A 63 4.73 8.79 15.29
CA ALA A 63 3.42 9.41 15.15
C ALA A 63 3.22 10.04 13.75
N ILE A 64 4.23 10.77 13.25
CA ILE A 64 4.21 11.39 11.92
C ILE A 64 4.09 10.35 10.81
N ASN A 65 4.68 9.16 10.98
CA ASN A 65 4.54 8.06 10.03
C ASN A 65 3.21 7.29 10.20
N GLY A 66 2.83 7.01 11.45
CA GLY A 66 1.68 6.13 11.75
C GLY A 66 0.32 6.74 11.45
N ILE A 67 0.14 8.05 11.65
CA ILE A 67 -1.14 8.72 11.42
C ILE A 67 -1.51 8.72 9.93
N PRO A 68 -0.65 9.21 8.99
CA PRO A 68 -0.93 9.14 7.57
C PRO A 68 -1.12 7.70 7.07
N TRP A 69 -0.29 6.76 7.55
CA TRP A 69 -0.42 5.35 7.17
C TRP A 69 -1.78 4.77 7.57
N SER A 70 -2.28 5.11 8.76
CA SER A 70 -3.59 4.62 9.23
C SER A 70 -4.74 5.15 8.37
N ILE A 71 -4.65 6.41 7.94
CA ILE A 71 -5.64 7.02 7.04
C ILE A 71 -5.60 6.36 5.66
N ALA A 72 -4.41 6.23 5.08
CA ALA A 72 -4.17 5.54 3.81
C ALA A 72 -4.73 4.12 3.82
N GLN A 73 -4.46 3.36 4.88
CA GLN A 73 -4.92 1.98 5.01
C GLN A 73 -6.45 1.88 5.11
N ILE A 74 -7.11 2.80 5.82
CA ILE A 74 -8.59 2.86 5.87
C ILE A 74 -9.16 3.12 4.47
N LEU A 75 -8.58 4.05 3.72
CA LEU A 75 -9.01 4.36 2.35
C LEU A 75 -8.78 3.16 1.41
N GLN A 76 -7.65 2.47 1.56
CA GLN A 76 -7.34 1.25 0.81
C GLN A 76 -8.37 0.14 1.11
N ILE A 77 -8.71 -0.11 2.37
CA ILE A 77 -9.72 -1.12 2.73
C ILE A 77 -11.09 -0.74 2.16
N LYS A 78 -11.48 0.54 2.21
CA LYS A 78 -12.72 1.00 1.56
C LYS A 78 -12.69 0.78 0.05
N SER A 79 -11.54 0.98 -0.59
CA SER A 79 -11.39 0.75 -2.03
C SER A 79 -11.67 -0.71 -2.41
N PHE A 80 -11.34 -1.68 -1.54
CA PHE A 80 -11.66 -3.09 -1.75
C PHE A 80 -13.17 -3.33 -1.78
N ASP A 81 -13.94 -2.65 -0.93
CA ASP A 81 -15.41 -2.79 -0.89
C ASP A 81 -16.08 -2.16 -2.13
N TYR A 82 -15.47 -1.13 -2.75
CA TYR A 82 -16.02 -0.45 -3.93
C TYR A 82 -15.58 -1.05 -5.28
N LEU A 83 -14.31 -1.42 -5.41
CA LEU A 83 -13.69 -1.85 -6.67
C LEU A 83 -13.41 -3.35 -6.72
N GLY A 84 -13.53 -4.04 -5.58
CA GLY A 84 -13.06 -5.42 -5.41
C GLY A 84 -11.55 -5.50 -5.24
N VAL A 85 -11.09 -6.48 -4.45
CA VAL A 85 -9.66 -6.70 -4.14
C VAL A 85 -8.83 -6.89 -5.40
N ALA A 86 -9.35 -7.61 -6.40
CA ALA A 86 -8.65 -7.92 -7.64
C ALA A 86 -8.26 -6.67 -8.46
N ARG A 87 -8.99 -5.55 -8.30
CA ARG A 87 -8.68 -4.28 -9.00
C ARG A 87 -7.98 -3.28 -8.11
N ALA A 88 -8.45 -3.13 -6.87
CA ALA A 88 -7.93 -2.13 -5.96
C ALA A 88 -6.50 -2.46 -5.48
N MET A 89 -6.15 -3.74 -5.31
CA MET A 89 -4.78 -4.13 -4.91
C MET A 89 -3.74 -3.78 -5.97
N PRO A 90 -3.84 -4.23 -7.25
CA PRO A 90 -2.89 -3.83 -8.27
C PRO A 90 -2.82 -2.32 -8.47
N LEU A 91 -3.98 -1.63 -8.42
CA LEU A 91 -4.05 -0.18 -8.62
C LEU A 91 -3.33 0.58 -7.50
N SER A 92 -3.63 0.28 -6.24
CA SER A 92 -3.00 0.93 -5.08
C SER A 92 -1.49 0.65 -5.03
N THR A 93 -1.07 -0.61 -5.19
CA THR A 93 0.36 -0.97 -5.21
C THR A 93 1.10 -0.32 -6.38
N GLY A 94 0.49 -0.28 -7.56
CA GLY A 94 1.05 0.39 -8.74
C GLY A 94 1.29 1.88 -8.51
N MET A 95 0.29 2.58 -7.97
CA MET A 95 0.42 4.00 -7.65
C MET A 95 1.46 4.24 -6.56
N GLN A 96 1.48 3.42 -5.51
CA GLN A 96 2.49 3.50 -4.46
C GLN A 96 3.90 3.30 -5.02
N LEU A 97 4.13 2.31 -5.90
CA LEU A 97 5.42 2.11 -6.55
C LEU A 97 5.84 3.33 -7.38
N VAL A 98 4.91 3.93 -8.12
CA VAL A 98 5.20 5.13 -8.90
C VAL A 98 5.56 6.32 -7.99
N PHE A 99 4.73 6.61 -6.98
CA PHE A 99 4.98 7.72 -6.06
C PHE A 99 6.26 7.54 -5.24
N THR A 100 6.49 6.35 -4.68
CA THR A 100 7.69 6.07 -3.89
C THR A 100 8.96 6.16 -4.73
N THR A 101 8.94 5.66 -5.97
CA THR A 101 10.07 5.77 -6.89
C THR A 101 10.34 7.21 -7.30
N LEU A 102 9.28 8.00 -7.59
CA LEU A 102 9.42 9.42 -7.92
C LEU A 102 9.95 10.24 -6.74
N LEU A 103 9.48 9.99 -5.52
CA LEU A 103 10.02 10.63 -4.32
C LEU A 103 11.47 10.17 -4.07
N GLY A 104 11.81 8.90 -4.29
CA GLY A 104 13.18 8.37 -4.30
C GLY A 104 14.11 9.17 -5.20
N ALA A 105 13.70 9.31 -6.46
CA ALA A 105 14.46 10.03 -7.47
C ALA A 105 14.61 11.53 -7.15
N LEU A 106 13.54 12.20 -6.69
CA LEU A 106 13.50 13.66 -6.53
C LEU A 106 13.99 14.15 -5.16
N PHE A 107 13.55 13.51 -4.07
CA PHE A 107 13.89 13.95 -2.71
C PHE A 107 15.22 13.36 -2.24
N PHE A 108 15.42 12.06 -2.43
CA PHE A 108 16.64 11.36 -2.02
C PHE A 108 17.76 11.49 -3.05
N HIS A 109 17.49 12.11 -4.20
CA HIS A 109 18.46 12.29 -5.30
C HIS A 109 19.15 10.99 -5.70
N GLU A 110 18.45 9.85 -5.60
CA GLU A 110 19.02 8.53 -5.92
C GLU A 110 19.39 8.41 -7.41
N TRP A 111 18.77 9.21 -8.26
CA TRP A 111 19.10 9.29 -9.67
C TRP A 111 20.10 10.42 -9.89
N THR A 112 21.37 10.06 -9.90
CA THR A 112 22.49 10.98 -10.07
C THR A 112 22.87 11.16 -11.54
N HIS A 113 22.47 10.26 -12.43
CA HIS A 113 22.88 10.27 -13.85
C HIS A 113 21.66 10.28 -14.78
N GLY A 114 21.75 11.02 -15.90
CA GLY A 114 20.63 11.20 -16.85
C GLY A 114 20.08 9.90 -17.46
N TRP A 115 20.89 8.85 -17.55
CA TRP A 115 20.43 7.53 -18.01
C TRP A 115 19.51 6.84 -16.99
N GLN A 116 19.69 7.07 -15.69
CA GLN A 116 18.82 6.53 -14.65
C GLN A 116 17.41 7.14 -14.72
N PHE A 117 17.32 8.43 -15.08
CA PHE A 117 16.03 9.07 -15.38
C PHE A 117 15.36 8.45 -16.60
N GLY A 118 16.11 8.19 -17.67
CA GLY A 118 15.58 7.56 -18.89
C GLY A 118 14.97 6.18 -18.61
N PHE A 119 15.76 5.27 -18.06
CA PHE A 119 15.28 3.91 -17.75
C PHE A 119 14.24 3.90 -16.63
N GLY A 120 14.40 4.74 -15.61
CA GLY A 120 13.48 4.85 -14.49
C GLY A 120 12.09 5.30 -14.93
N ILE A 121 12.00 6.36 -15.75
CA ILE A 121 10.71 6.82 -16.29
C ILE A 121 10.10 5.76 -17.22
N CYS A 122 10.89 5.11 -18.07
CA CYS A 122 10.39 4.01 -18.92
C CYS A 122 9.82 2.85 -18.08
N ALA A 123 10.51 2.46 -17.00
CA ALA A 123 10.04 1.42 -16.09
C ALA A 123 8.72 1.83 -15.40
N LEU A 124 8.60 3.08 -14.98
CA LEU A 124 7.36 3.61 -14.40
C LEU A 124 6.19 3.56 -15.39
N VAL A 125 6.41 3.94 -16.65
CA VAL A 125 5.37 3.84 -17.69
C VAL A 125 4.93 2.39 -17.88
N VAL A 126 5.86 1.44 -17.92
CA VAL A 126 5.55 0.01 -18.03
C VAL A 126 4.75 -0.49 -16.82
N ILE A 127 5.11 -0.06 -15.61
CA ILE A 127 4.35 -0.39 -14.38
C ILE A 127 2.93 0.16 -14.46
N ILE A 128 2.75 1.43 -14.86
CA ILE A 128 1.43 2.06 -14.99
C ILE A 128 0.57 1.30 -15.99
N VAL A 129 1.13 0.95 -17.15
CA VAL A 129 0.42 0.17 -18.17
C VAL A 129 0.07 -1.23 -17.66
N GLY A 130 1.01 -1.93 -17.01
CA GLY A 130 0.77 -3.27 -16.46
C GLY A 130 -0.31 -3.27 -15.38
N VAL A 131 -0.30 -2.28 -14.50
CA VAL A 131 -1.31 -2.06 -13.46
C VAL A 131 -2.67 -1.77 -14.10
N ALA A 132 -2.72 -0.89 -15.11
CA ALA A 132 -3.95 -0.58 -15.83
C ALA A 132 -4.53 -1.81 -16.53
N CYS A 133 -3.70 -2.62 -17.19
CA CYS A 133 -4.12 -3.88 -17.83
C CYS A 133 -4.64 -4.90 -16.81
N THR A 134 -4.01 -5.00 -15.63
CA THR A 134 -4.41 -5.94 -14.57
C THR A 134 -5.71 -5.49 -13.89
N ALA A 135 -5.89 -4.18 -13.68
CA ALA A 135 -7.12 -3.62 -13.13
C ALA A 135 -8.32 -3.72 -14.11
N PHE A 136 -8.06 -3.93 -15.42
CA PHE A 136 -9.09 -3.96 -16.47
C PHE A 136 -9.88 -5.28 -16.58
N GLN A 137 -9.69 -6.25 -15.69
CA GLN A 137 -10.39 -7.54 -15.80
C GLN A 137 -11.85 -7.48 -15.28
N GLU A 138 -12.75 -7.92 -16.16
CA GLU A 138 -14.20 -8.24 -16.08
C GLU A 138 -15.21 -7.18 -15.64
N LYS A 139 -15.82 -6.53 -16.64
CA LYS A 139 -17.14 -5.89 -16.55
C LYS A 139 -18.21 -6.96 -16.22
N SER A 140 -18.37 -7.28 -14.94
CA SER A 140 -19.55 -8.00 -14.46
C SER A 140 -20.48 -7.01 -13.75
N GLU A 141 -21.54 -6.66 -14.49
CA GLU A 141 -22.82 -6.07 -14.08
C GLU A 141 -22.86 -4.73 -13.29
N ASP A 142 -23.23 -3.70 -14.06
CA ASP A 142 -24.25 -2.71 -13.72
C ASP A 142 -24.19 -1.97 -12.36
N LYS A 143 -23.11 -1.20 -12.13
CA LYS A 143 -23.14 -0.09 -11.15
C LYS A 143 -22.57 1.18 -11.77
N GLY A 144 -23.46 2.16 -11.98
CA GLY A 144 -23.27 3.34 -12.82
C GLY A 144 -22.00 4.20 -12.60
N PRO A 145 -21.74 5.12 -13.54
CA PRO A 145 -20.45 5.84 -13.73
C PRO A 145 -19.99 6.73 -12.56
N SER A 146 -20.85 7.00 -11.58
CA SER A 146 -20.56 7.83 -10.41
C SER A 146 -19.68 7.13 -9.37
N ASN A 147 -19.83 5.81 -9.18
CA ASN A 147 -19.08 5.06 -8.16
C ASN A 147 -17.64 4.73 -8.58
N LEU A 148 -17.40 4.55 -9.89
CA LEU A 148 -16.06 4.29 -10.43
C LEU A 148 -15.12 5.48 -10.19
N LYS A 149 -15.60 6.71 -10.41
CA LYS A 149 -14.83 7.94 -10.16
C LYS A 149 -14.47 8.09 -8.67
N ARG A 150 -15.41 7.81 -7.76
CA ARG A 150 -15.15 7.83 -6.32
C ARG A 150 -14.17 6.75 -5.88
N GLY A 151 -14.29 5.53 -6.40
CA GLY A 151 -13.35 4.44 -6.12
C GLY A 151 -11.93 4.77 -6.60
N LEU A 152 -11.79 5.29 -7.83
CA LEU A 152 -10.51 5.68 -8.39
C LEU A 152 -9.86 6.82 -7.57
N LEU A 153 -10.66 7.81 -7.18
CA LEU A 153 -10.19 8.98 -6.42
C LEU A 153 -9.84 8.64 -4.98
N ILE A 154 -10.57 7.71 -4.34
CA ILE A 154 -10.19 7.17 -3.02
C ILE A 154 -8.89 6.35 -3.12
N THR A 155 -8.73 5.55 -4.18
CA THR A 155 -7.49 4.77 -4.38
C THR A 155 -6.30 5.68 -4.69
N LEU A 156 -6.50 6.79 -5.39
CA LEU A 156 -5.47 7.80 -5.65
C LEU A 156 -5.00 8.52 -4.38
N ILE A 157 -5.85 8.63 -3.37
CA ILE A 157 -5.56 9.32 -2.10
C ILE A 157 -5.02 8.33 -1.04
N SER A 158 -5.34 7.04 -1.15
CA SER A 158 -4.85 5.97 -0.26
C SER A 158 -3.40 5.60 -0.55
#